data_AF-A0A5R2MXS6-F1
#
_entry.id   AF-A0A5R2MXS6-F1
#
_cell.length_a   1.000
_cell.length_b   1.000
_cell.length_c   1.000
_cell.angle_alpha   90.00
_cell.angle_beta   90.00
_cell.angle_gamma   90.00
#
_symmetry.space_group_name_H-M   'P 1'
#
loop_
_entity.id
_entity.type
_entity.pdbx_description
1 polymer ?
#
loop_
_entity_poly.entity_id
_entity_poly.type
_entity_poly.pdbx_seq_one_letter_code
_entity_poly.pdbx_strand_id
1 'polypeptide(L)'
;AKSLLASRPKIGSWVEPKERWNLLDRDVLAWYATSPDREVFLRTVQEFRHIIEPEATAFAAMRRTDEQMAEISQACREMGEAKSLQERTRADTRFHLAILRASG
;
A
#
# COMPACT_ATOMS: atom_id res chain seq x y z
N ALA A 1 -15.66 3.94 0.20
CA ALA A 1 -16.11 4.72 1.37
C ALA A 1 -15.22 4.37 2.57
N LYS A 2 -14.90 5.32 3.45
CA LYS A 2 -13.92 5.14 4.55
C LYS A 2 -14.43 4.31 5.73
N SER A 3 -15.74 4.10 5.81
CA SER A 3 -16.44 3.36 6.87
C SER A 3 -16.20 3.89 8.29
N LEU A 4 -15.88 5.19 8.40
CA LEU A 4 -15.60 5.86 9.69
C LEU A 4 -16.87 6.24 10.45
N LEU A 5 -17.96 6.48 9.73
CA LEU A 5 -19.21 6.98 10.27
C LEU A 5 -20.36 6.11 9.81
N ALA A 6 -21.28 5.82 10.72
CA ALA A 6 -22.62 5.38 10.39
C ALA A 6 -23.64 6.44 10.80
N SER A 7 -24.68 6.60 10.00
CA SER A 7 -25.84 7.42 10.35
C SER A 7 -26.95 6.53 10.85
N ARG A 8 -27.49 6.83 12.03
CA ARG A 8 -28.64 6.12 12.61
C ARG A 8 -29.79 7.10 12.87
N PRO A 9 -31.04 6.77 12.50
CA PRO A 9 -32.19 7.62 12.79
C PRO A 9 -32.27 7.95 14.28
N LYS A 10 -32.53 9.22 14.61
CA LYS A 10 -32.64 9.78 15.97
C LYS A 10 -31.36 9.79 16.83
N ILE A 11 -30.25 9.23 16.34
CA ILE A 11 -28.95 9.20 17.05
C ILE A 11 -27.93 10.11 16.35
N GLY A 12 -28.09 10.36 15.05
CA GLY A 12 -27.18 11.20 14.27
C GLY A 12 -26.00 10.41 13.71
N SER A 13 -24.88 11.10 13.48
CA SER A 13 -23.65 10.48 13.00
C SER A 13 -22.86 9.89 14.16
N TRP A 14 -22.48 8.63 14.05
CA TRP A 14 -21.73 7.89 15.04
C TRP A 14 -20.41 7.41 14.46
N VAL A 15 -19.31 7.51 15.22
CA VAL A 15 -17.99 7.01 14.83
C VAL A 15 -17.94 5.50 14.98
N GLU A 16 -17.76 4.79 13.87
CA GLU A 16 -17.64 3.33 13.87
C GLU A 16 -16.38 2.86 14.60
N PRO A 17 -16.38 1.66 15.20
CA PRO A 17 -15.18 1.03 15.74
C PRO A 17 -14.05 0.95 14.70
N LYS A 18 -12.80 1.05 15.15
CA LYS A 18 -11.60 1.08 14.28
C LYS A 18 -11.51 -0.13 13.35
N GLU A 19 -12.01 -1.29 13.79
CA GLU A 19 -12.00 -2.55 13.05
C GLU A 19 -12.85 -2.49 11.78
N ARG A 20 -13.78 -1.54 11.68
CA ARG A 20 -14.62 -1.31 10.51
C ARG A 20 -14.07 -0.27 9.57
N TRP A 21 -13.02 0.44 9.96
CA TRP A 21 -12.41 1.46 9.12
C TRP A 21 -11.69 0.79 7.95
N ASN A 22 -11.77 1.41 6.78
CA ASN A 22 -10.91 0.99 5.68
C ASN A 22 -9.48 1.47 5.95
N LEU A 23 -8.65 0.63 6.55
CA LEU A 23 -7.25 0.95 6.87
C LEU A 23 -6.37 1.16 5.63
N LEU A 24 -6.84 0.77 4.44
CA LEU A 24 -6.15 1.04 3.18
C LEU A 24 -6.62 2.34 2.53
N ASP A 25 -7.59 3.04 3.12
CA ASP A 25 -7.97 4.37 2.66
C ASP A 25 -6.82 5.36 2.91
N ARG A 26 -6.52 6.16 1.88
CA ARG A 26 -5.39 7.11 1.89
C ARG A 26 -5.44 8.08 3.07
N ASP A 27 -6.61 8.58 3.43
CA ASP A 27 -6.71 9.57 4.51
C ASP A 27 -6.57 8.89 5.87
N VAL A 28 -7.10 7.68 6.02
CA VAL A 28 -6.94 6.86 7.23
C VAL A 28 -5.47 6.51 7.44
N LEU A 29 -4.78 6.05 6.39
CA LEU A 29 -3.33 5.81 6.38
C LEU A 29 -2.54 7.04 6.82
N ALA A 30 -2.86 8.21 6.26
CA ALA A 30 -2.17 9.46 6.58
C ALA A 30 -2.34 9.85 8.05
N TRP A 31 -3.54 9.68 8.62
CA TRP A 31 -3.77 9.95 10.05
C TRP A 31 -3.03 8.94 10.94
N TYR A 32 -3.07 7.66 10.61
CA TYR A 32 -2.35 6.62 11.35
C TYR A 32 -0.83 6.82 11.32
N ALA A 33 -0.27 7.33 10.23
CA ALA A 33 1.16 7.66 10.15
C ALA A 33 1.58 8.75 11.16
N THR A 34 0.64 9.60 11.58
CA THR A 34 0.87 10.66 12.60
C THR A 34 0.45 10.27 14.02
N SER A 35 -0.08 9.05 14.21
CA SER A 35 -0.54 8.53 15.49
C SER A 35 0.63 8.11 16.40
N PRO A 36 0.47 8.15 17.74
CA PRO A 36 1.38 7.46 18.67
C PRO A 36 1.60 5.97 18.32
N ASP A 37 0.59 5.32 17.75
CA ASP A 37 0.59 3.89 17.41
C ASP A 37 1.18 3.58 16.02
N ARG A 38 1.82 4.56 15.35
CA ARG A 38 2.30 4.40 13.96
C ARG A 38 3.18 3.17 13.74
N GLU A 39 4.00 2.78 14.71
CA GLU A 39 4.93 1.64 14.56
C GLU A 39 4.18 0.31 14.52
N VAL A 40 3.12 0.18 15.33
CA VAL A 40 2.23 -0.98 15.30
C VAL A 40 1.55 -1.07 13.94
N PHE A 41 1.06 0.07 13.45
CA PHE A 41 0.41 0.15 12.17
C PHE A 41 1.34 -0.17 10.99
N LEU A 42 2.55 0.39 10.95
CA LEU A 42 3.55 0.13 9.92
C LEU A 42 3.95 -1.35 9.90
N ARG A 43 4.05 -2.00 11.06
CA ARG A 43 4.28 -3.45 11.14
C ARG A 43 3.13 -4.24 10.50
N THR A 44 1.88 -3.89 10.79
CA THR A 44 0.72 -4.55 10.17
C THR A 44 0.70 -4.36 8.65
N VAL A 45 1.07 -3.19 8.14
CA VAL A 45 1.22 -2.97 6.70
C VAL A 45 2.31 -3.88 6.12
N GLN A 46 3.45 -4.01 6.80
CA GLN A 46 4.54 -4.88 6.36
C GLN A 46 4.15 -6.37 6.38
N GLU A 47 3.40 -6.81 7.38
CA GLU A 47 2.85 -8.17 7.46
C GLU A 47 1.94 -8.45 6.25
N PHE A 48 1.07 -7.50 5.89
CA PHE A 48 0.21 -7.63 4.72
C PHE A 48 1.01 -7.74 3.42
N ARG A 49 2.08 -6.94 3.27
CA ARG A 49 3.01 -7.04 2.13
C ARG A 49 3.64 -8.43 2.04
N HIS A 50 4.10 -9.00 3.15
CA HIS A 50 4.67 -10.35 3.17
C HIS A 50 3.68 -11.46 2.79
N ILE A 51 2.38 -11.25 3.01
CA ILE A 51 1.34 -12.22 2.62
C ILE A 51 1.04 -12.12 1.13
N ILE A 52 0.94 -10.90 0.58
CA ILE A 52 0.41 -10.66 -0.77
C ILE A 52 1.50 -10.56 -1.84
N GLU A 53 2.59 -9.84 -1.56
CA GLU A 53 3.59 -9.52 -2.58
C GLU A 53 4.34 -10.73 -3.16
N PRO A 54 4.66 -11.80 -2.41
CA PRO A 54 5.33 -12.97 -2.97
C PRO A 54 4.52 -13.65 -4.08
N GLU A 55 3.22 -13.87 -3.86
CA GLU A 55 2.33 -14.49 -4.85
C GLU A 55 2.11 -13.56 -6.05
N ALA A 56 1.93 -12.25 -5.80
CA ALA A 56 1.85 -11.27 -6.89
C ALA A 56 3.13 -11.28 -7.75
N THR A 57 4.29 -11.40 -7.12
CA THR A 57 5.59 -11.49 -7.81
C THR A 57 5.71 -12.79 -8.61
N ALA A 58 5.25 -13.92 -8.05
CA ALA A 58 5.24 -15.20 -8.76
C ALA A 58 4.37 -15.15 -10.03
N PHE A 59 3.17 -14.56 -9.93
CA PHE A 59 2.33 -14.35 -11.10
C PHE A 59 2.93 -13.36 -12.10
N ALA A 60 3.52 -12.27 -11.63
CA ALA A 60 4.21 -11.32 -12.50
C ALA A 60 5.33 -12.01 -13.28
N ALA A 61 6.12 -12.86 -12.63
CA ALA A 61 7.18 -13.63 -13.30
C ALA A 61 6.67 -14.52 -14.44
N MET A 62 5.43 -15.04 -14.32
CA MET A 62 4.82 -15.89 -15.35
C MET A 62 4.07 -15.11 -16.45
N ARG A 63 3.52 -13.93 -16.15
CA ARG A 63 2.52 -13.24 -17.00
C ARG A 63 3.02 -11.96 -17.64
N ARG A 64 4.08 -11.35 -17.10
CA ARG A 64 4.54 -10.03 -17.51
C ARG A 64 4.89 -9.93 -18.99
N THR A 65 4.60 -8.78 -19.61
CA THR A 65 5.15 -8.41 -20.93
C THR A 65 6.57 -7.88 -20.80
N ASP A 66 7.27 -7.74 -21.93
CA ASP A 66 8.63 -7.17 -21.95
C ASP A 66 8.63 -5.70 -21.49
N GLU A 67 7.61 -4.92 -21.84
CA GLU A 67 7.46 -3.53 -21.38
C GLU A 67 7.28 -3.47 -19.87
N GLN A 68 6.47 -4.36 -19.30
CA GLN A 68 6.29 -4.46 -17.86
C GLN A 68 7.60 -4.87 -17.16
N MET A 69 8.38 -5.77 -17.76
CA MET A 69 9.70 -6.10 -17.22
C MET A 69 10.64 -4.91 -17.22
N ALA A 70 10.62 -4.11 -18.29
CA ALA A 70 11.42 -2.90 -18.40
C ALA A 70 11.04 -1.89 -17.31
N GLU A 71 9.74 -1.70 -17.05
CA GLU A 71 9.24 -0.83 -15.98
C GLU A 71 9.70 -1.31 -14.59
N ILE A 72 9.50 -2.59 -14.28
CA ILE A 72 9.92 -3.22 -13.00
C ILE A 72 11.43 -3.04 -12.80
N SER A 73 12.22 -3.37 -13.82
CA SER A 73 13.69 -3.28 -13.77
C SER A 73 14.16 -1.84 -13.57
N GLN A 74 13.52 -0.88 -14.27
CA GLN A 74 13.85 0.53 -14.15
C GLN A 74 13.52 1.06 -12.74
N ALA A 75 12.36 0.70 -12.19
CA ALA A 75 11.99 1.09 -10.82
C ALA A 75 12.94 0.50 -9.78
N CYS A 76 13.35 -0.75 -9.95
CA CYS A 76 14.31 -1.39 -9.06
C CYS A 76 15.68 -0.70 -9.11
N ARG A 77 16.17 -0.33 -10.31
CA ARG A 77 17.43 0.42 -10.46
C ARG A 77 17.37 1.78 -9.78
N GLU A 78 16.33 2.56 -10.07
CA GLU A 78 16.16 3.89 -9.45
C GLU A 78 16.07 3.82 -7.93
N MET A 79 15.48 2.74 -7.38
CA MET A 79 15.44 2.53 -5.94
C MET A 79 16.84 2.32 -5.34
N GLY A 80 17.74 1.65 -6.06
CA GLY A 80 19.14 1.46 -5.66
C GLY A 80 20.02 2.71 -5.85
N GLU A 81 19.69 3.54 -6.85
CA GLU A 81 20.42 4.78 -7.19
C GLU A 81 19.92 6.02 -6.44
N ALA A 82 18.79 5.92 -5.75
CA ALA A 82 18.15 7.02 -5.03
C ALA A 82 19.10 7.68 -4.01
N LYS A 83 19.17 9.01 -4.05
CA LYS A 83 20.04 9.82 -3.18
C LYS A 83 19.32 10.38 -1.96
N SER A 84 17.99 10.29 -1.95
CA SER A 84 17.16 10.70 -0.82
C SER A 84 16.13 9.63 -0.48
N LEU A 85 15.64 9.67 0.77
CA LEU A 85 14.53 8.82 1.19
C LEU A 85 13.29 9.04 0.31
N GLN A 86 13.01 10.30 -0.07
CA GLN A 86 11.86 10.62 -0.90
C GLN A 86 11.95 9.98 -2.30
N GLU A 87 13.12 10.05 -2.94
CA GLU A 87 13.37 9.37 -4.22
C GLU A 87 13.23 7.87 -4.07
N ARG A 88 13.81 7.29 -3.02
CA ARG A 88 13.74 5.86 -2.75
C ARG A 88 12.29 5.40 -2.54
N THR A 89 11.50 6.13 -1.75
CA THR A 89 10.07 5.84 -1.52
C THR A 89 9.26 5.91 -2.81
N ARG A 90 9.54 6.88 -3.69
CA ARG A 90 8.86 6.97 -4.99
C ARG A 90 9.21 5.79 -5.89
N ALA A 91 10.48 5.41 -5.97
CA ALA A 91 10.94 4.29 -6.76
C ALA A 91 10.41 2.95 -6.22
N ASP A 92 10.44 2.75 -4.90
CA ASP A 92 9.84 1.61 -4.18
C ASP A 92 8.35 1.48 -4.50
N THR A 93 7.58 2.57 -4.33
CA THR A 93 6.14 2.57 -4.66
C THR A 93 5.89 2.16 -6.11
N ARG A 94 6.68 2.69 -7.05
CA ARG A 94 6.57 2.34 -8.47
C ARG A 94 6.93 0.88 -8.73
N PHE A 95 7.96 0.36 -8.10
CA PHE A 95 8.40 -1.03 -8.22
C PHE A 95 7.29 -2.00 -7.78
N HIS A 96 6.74 -1.80 -6.58
CA HIS A 96 5.67 -2.66 -6.06
C HIS A 96 4.38 -2.58 -6.89
N LEU A 97 4.00 -1.39 -7.35
CA LEU A 97 2.83 -1.23 -8.23
C LEU A 97 3.05 -1.86 -9.62
N ALA A 98 4.27 -1.78 -10.18
CA ALA A 98 4.58 -2.39 -11.46
C ALA A 98 4.50 -3.92 -11.38
N ILE A 99 5.01 -4.52 -10.31
CA ILE A 99 4.85 -5.98 -10.05
C ILE A 99 3.37 -6.35 -9.95
N LEU A 100 2.59 -5.63 -9.15
CA LEU A 100 1.17 -5.93 -8.96
C LEU A 100 0.36 -5.79 -10.27
N ARG A 101 0.70 -4.84 -11.14
CA ARG A 101 0.07 -4.74 -12.47
C ARG A 101 0.48 -5.88 -13.39
N ALA A 102 1.74 -6.29 -13.32
CA ALA A 102 2.28 -7.38 -14.12
C ALA A 102 1.76 -8.76 -13.67
N SER A 103 1.21 -8.87 -12.45
CA SER A 103 0.61 -10.11 -11.94
C SER A 103 -0.69 -10.51 -12.65
N GLY A 104 -1.24 -9.67 -13.54
CA GLY A 104 -2.47 -9.91 -14.28
C GLY A 104 -3.73 -9.42 -13.56
#